data_AF-Q2TXN8-F1
#
_entry.id   AF-Q2TXN8-F1
#
_cell.length_a   1.000
_cell.length_b   1.000
_cell.length_c   1.000
_cell.angle_alpha   90.00
_cell.angle_beta   90.00
_cell.angle_gamma   90.00
#
_symmetry.space_group_name_H-M   'P 1'
#
loop_
_entity.id
_entity.type
_entity.pdbx_description
1 polymer ?
#
loop_
_entity_poly.entity_id
_entity_poly.type
_entity_poly.pdbx_seq_one_letter_code
_entity_poly.pdbx_strand_id
1 'polypeptide(L)'
;MPLWQIYHPPGTFTTSTEKEAFSKAITENYTSVGLPAFYVVVQFHELDPENVFVGGDQRSKTAKPFVRIVVAHIAIRLPDADESYARVTASIDRVLKPHVLDKGVLTNGN
;
A
#
# COMPACT_ATOMS: atom_id res chain seq x y z
N MET A 1 7.19 13.80 -3.24
CA MET A 1 7.41 12.61 -4.09
C MET A 1 7.05 11.36 -3.28
N PRO A 2 5.79 10.92 -3.30
CA PRO A 2 5.36 9.68 -2.67
C PRO A 2 6.02 8.48 -3.36
N LEU A 3 6.78 7.71 -2.60
CA LEU A 3 7.24 6.38 -3.00
C LEU A 3 6.42 5.34 -2.26
N TRP A 4 5.66 4.54 -3.01
CA TRP A 4 4.92 3.40 -2.52
C TRP A 4 5.68 2.12 -2.80
N GLN A 5 5.96 1.35 -1.76
CA GLN A 5 6.52 0.01 -1.86
C GLN A 5 5.50 -0.98 -1.30
N ILE A 6 5.02 -1.87 -2.15
CA ILE A 6 3.98 -2.85 -1.86
C ILE A 6 4.63 -4.22 -1.85
N TYR A 7 4.81 -4.78 -0.67
CA TYR A 7 5.36 -6.12 -0.46
C TYR A 7 4.21 -7.11 -0.31
N HIS A 8 4.22 -8.18 -1.09
CA HIS A 8 3.13 -9.16 -1.13
C HIS A 8 3.64 -10.58 -1.37
N PRO A 9 2.92 -11.62 -0.91
CA PRO A 9 3.25 -13.00 -1.26
C PRO A 9 2.87 -13.28 -2.72
N PRO A 10 3.40 -14.37 -3.29
CA PRO A 10 2.94 -14.88 -4.57
C PRO A 10 1.42 -15.05 -4.60
N GLY A 11 0.81 -14.83 -5.77
CA GLY A 11 -0.63 -14.99 -5.95
C GLY A 11 -1.49 -13.79 -5.53
N THR A 12 -0.93 -12.71 -4.97
CA THR A 12 -1.72 -11.54 -4.52
C THR A 12 -1.99 -10.53 -5.64
N PHE A 13 -0.95 -10.12 -6.36
CA PHE A 13 -1.02 -9.23 -7.53
C PHE A 13 -0.38 -9.95 -8.70
N THR A 14 -1.18 -10.71 -9.45
CA THR A 14 -0.67 -11.69 -10.42
C THR A 14 -0.56 -11.13 -11.83
N THR A 15 -1.33 -10.09 -12.16
CA THR A 15 -1.35 -9.51 -13.50
C THR A 15 -0.81 -8.09 -13.53
N SER A 16 -0.24 -7.69 -14.67
CA SER A 16 0.14 -6.30 -14.93
C SER A 16 -1.07 -5.36 -14.81
N THR A 17 -2.24 -5.78 -15.29
CA THR A 17 -3.48 -5.01 -15.24
C THR A 17 -3.93 -4.68 -13.82
N GLU A 18 -3.85 -5.64 -12.89
CA GLU A 18 -4.16 -5.39 -11.47
C GLU A 18 -3.20 -4.39 -10.84
N LYS A 19 -1.89 -4.54 -11.10
CA LYS A 19 -0.84 -3.64 -10.61
C LYS A 19 -1.00 -2.23 -11.19
N GLU A 20 -1.36 -2.13 -12.47
CA GLU A 20 -1.62 -0.86 -13.15
C GLU A 20 -2.85 -0.16 -12.59
N ALA A 21 -3.96 -0.89 -12.38
CA ALA A 21 -5.18 -0.34 -11.80
C ALA A 21 -4.92 0.23 -10.40
N PHE A 22 -4.20 -0.50 -9.55
CA PHE A 22 -3.86 -0.03 -8.20
C PHE A 22 -2.91 1.18 -8.25
N SER A 23 -1.92 1.17 -9.15
CA SER A 23 -1.01 2.31 -9.32
C SER A 23 -1.73 3.57 -9.80
N LYS A 24 -2.74 3.43 -10.67
CA LYS A 24 -3.59 4.54 -11.12
C LYS A 24 -4.40 5.11 -9.96
N ALA A 25 -5.07 4.26 -9.17
CA ALA A 25 -5.84 4.70 -8.01
C ALA A 25 -4.97 5.44 -6.98
N ILE A 26 -3.74 4.95 -6.71
CA ILE A 26 -2.77 5.65 -5.85
C ILE A 26 -2.42 7.01 -6.44
N THR A 27 -2.13 7.08 -7.74
CA THR A 27 -1.71 8.32 -8.41
C THR A 27 -2.84 9.35 -8.42
N GLU A 28 -4.07 8.94 -8.73
CA GLU A 28 -5.27 9.78 -8.72
C GLU A 28 -5.52 10.41 -7.35
N ASN A 29 -5.27 9.65 -6.27
CA ASN A 29 -5.41 10.18 -4.92
C ASN A 29 -4.51 11.40 -4.68
N TYR A 30 -3.27 11.38 -5.18
CA TYR A 30 -2.36 12.51 -5.05
C TYR A 30 -2.64 13.64 -6.06
N THR A 31 -3.02 13.31 -7.30
CA THR A 31 -3.34 14.35 -8.28
C THR A 31 -4.60 15.11 -7.92
N SER A 32 -5.56 14.48 -7.23
CA SER A 32 -6.77 15.13 -6.71
C SER A 32 -6.50 16.29 -5.73
N VAL A 33 -5.32 16.28 -5.08
CA VAL A 33 -4.86 17.35 -4.17
C VAL A 33 -3.75 18.22 -4.76
N GLY A 34 -3.57 18.17 -6.09
CA GLY A 34 -2.69 19.06 -6.83
C GLY A 34 -1.23 18.59 -6.99
N LEU A 35 -0.90 17.35 -6.58
CA LEU A 35 0.44 16.82 -6.83
C LEU A 35 0.58 16.35 -8.29
N PRO A 36 1.63 16.76 -9.03
CA PRO A 36 1.90 16.21 -10.35
C PRO A 36 2.08 14.68 -10.35
N ALA A 37 1.47 13.99 -11.32
CA ALA A 37 1.45 12.52 -11.40
C ALA A 37 2.85 11.89 -11.41
N PHE A 38 3.82 12.50 -12.10
CA PHE A 38 5.18 11.97 -12.22
C PHE A 38 5.96 11.91 -10.89
N TYR A 39 5.44 12.54 -9.82
CA TYR A 39 6.02 12.45 -8.48
C TYR A 39 5.59 11.21 -7.70
N VAL A 40 4.58 10.48 -8.19
CA VAL A 40 4.05 9.28 -7.54
C VAL A 40 4.71 8.06 -8.15
N VAL A 41 5.49 7.33 -7.35
CA VAL A 41 6.18 6.11 -7.78
C VAL A 41 5.62 4.93 -6.99
N VAL A 42 5.22 3.87 -7.70
CA VAL A 42 4.66 2.65 -7.10
C VAL A 42 5.49 1.45 -7.52
N GLN A 43 5.92 0.65 -6.54
CA GLN A 43 6.71 -0.55 -6.74
C GLN A 43 6.04 -1.74 -6.09
N PHE A 44 5.97 -2.86 -6.82
CA PHE A 44 5.47 -4.14 -6.31
C PHE A 44 6.66 -5.07 -6.10
N HIS A 45 6.76 -5.59 -4.88
CA HIS A 45 7.80 -6.50 -4.44
C HIS A 45 7.15 -7.81 -4.03
N GLU A 46 7.26 -8.83 -4.88
CA GLU A 46 6.86 -10.17 -4.49
C GLU A 46 7.92 -10.75 -3.56
N LEU A 47 7.50 -11.22 -2.38
CA LEU A 47 8.37 -11.83 -1.38
C LEU A 47 7.93 -13.25 -1.11
N ASP A 48 8.90 -14.17 -1.08
CA ASP A 48 8.67 -15.52 -0.58
C ASP A 48 8.17 -15.46 0.88
N PRO A 49 7.05 -16.13 1.23
CA PRO A 49 6.55 -16.20 2.59
C PRO A 49 7.58 -16.68 3.62
N GLU A 50 8.59 -17.45 3.23
CA GLU A 50 9.67 -17.88 4.12
C GLU A 50 10.57 -16.72 4.57
N ASN A 51 10.60 -15.62 3.82
CA ASN A 51 11.37 -14.42 4.11
C ASN A 51 10.56 -13.36 4.89
N VAL A 52 9.34 -13.69 5.31
CA VAL A 52 8.43 -12.76 5.99
C VAL A 52 8.05 -13.29 7.36
N PHE A 53 8.52 -12.58 8.39
CA PHE A 53 8.28 -12.92 9.79
C PHE A 53 7.50 -11.79 10.47
N VAL A 54 6.45 -12.15 11.21
CA VAL A 54 5.64 -11.22 12.00
C VAL A 54 5.62 -11.72 13.43
N GLY A 55 6.05 -10.89 14.39
CA GLY A 55 6.19 -11.33 15.79
C GLY A 55 7.22 -12.44 16.01
N GLY A 56 8.13 -12.67 15.04
CA GLY A 56 9.12 -13.75 15.08
C GLY A 56 8.67 -15.04 14.40
N ASP A 57 7.42 -15.16 13.97
CA ASP A 57 6.89 -16.34 13.30
C ASP A 57 6.72 -16.14 11.79
N GLN A 58 6.94 -17.21 11.02
CA GLN A 58 6.65 -17.22 9.59
C GLN A 58 5.15 -17.05 9.33
N ARG A 59 4.82 -16.13 8.41
CA ARG A 59 3.44 -15.81 8.03
C ARG A 59 2.74 -16.93 7.25
N SER A 60 3.50 -17.86 6.67
CA SER A 60 3.00 -19.03 5.94
C SER A 60 2.01 -19.88 6.75
N LYS A 61 2.04 -19.76 8.08
CA LYS A 61 1.13 -20.45 9.01
C LYS A 61 -0.28 -19.85 9.11
N THR A 62 -0.52 -18.66 8.55
CA THR A 62 -1.84 -18.00 8.61
C THR A 62 -2.62 -18.17 7.31
N ALA A 63 -3.93 -18.38 7.41
CA ALA A 63 -4.80 -18.63 6.24
C ALA A 63 -4.99 -17.41 5.30
N LYS A 64 -4.50 -16.22 5.66
CA LYS A 64 -4.69 -15.00 4.88
C LYS A 64 -3.34 -14.46 4.38
N PRO A 65 -3.25 -14.02 3.11
CA PRO A 65 -2.05 -13.39 2.56
C PRO A 65 -1.71 -12.10 3.34
N PHE A 66 -0.41 -11.79 3.43
CA PHE A 66 0.10 -10.59 4.12
C PHE A 66 0.56 -9.56 3.12
N VAL A 67 0.03 -8.33 3.19
CA VAL A 67 0.59 -7.23 2.39
C VAL A 67 1.13 -6.15 3.30
N ARG A 68 2.39 -5.79 3.09
CA ARG A 68 3.06 -4.67 3.75
C ARG A 68 3.19 -3.52 2.76
N ILE A 69 2.69 -2.36 3.16
CA ILE A 69 2.78 -1.14 2.35
C ILE A 69 3.64 -0.14 3.11
N VAL A 70 4.63 0.41 2.41
CA VAL A 70 5.49 1.49 2.91
C VAL A 70 5.27 2.69 1.99
N VAL A 71 4.97 3.84 2.59
CA VAL A 71 4.79 5.09 1.84
C VAL A 71 5.75 6.14 2.38
N ALA A 72 6.72 6.52 1.57
CA ALA A 72 7.69 7.57 1.92
C ALA A 72 7.33 8.89 1.23
N HIS A 73 7.12 9.95 2.01
CA HIS A 73 6.87 11.30 1.52
C HIS A 73 8.11 12.17 1.74
N ILE A 74 9.07 12.15 0.81
CA ILE A 74 10.38 12.82 1.00
C ILE A 74 10.30 14.36 0.88
N ALA A 75 9.21 14.91 0.35
CA ALA A 75 9.09 16.35 0.04
C ALA A 75 7.86 17.05 0.63
N ILE A 76 7.02 16.35 1.40
CA ILE A 76 5.79 16.93 1.96
C ILE A 76 5.81 16.69 3.46
N ARG A 77 5.90 17.77 4.24
CA ARG A 77 5.62 17.72 5.67
C ARG A 77 4.12 17.82 5.85
N LEU A 78 3.53 16.81 6.45
CA LEU A 78 2.17 16.97 6.98
C LEU A 78 2.23 17.99 8.11
N PRO A 79 1.27 18.93 8.19
CA PRO A 79 1.10 19.72 9.40
C PRO A 79 0.95 18.75 10.58
N ASP A 80 1.64 19.03 11.68
CA ASP A 80 1.58 18.23 12.90
C ASP A 80 0.24 18.47 13.62
N ALA A 81 -0.82 17.91 13.02
CA ALA A 81 -2.20 18.07 13.44
C ALA A 81 -2.94 16.75 13.18
N ASP A 82 -3.59 16.22 14.22
CA ASP A 82 -4.28 14.92 14.18
C ASP A 82 -5.26 14.79 13.02
N GLU A 83 -5.98 15.87 12.68
CA GLU A 83 -6.91 15.86 11.55
C GLU A 83 -6.22 15.67 10.20
N SER A 84 -5.00 16.19 10.04
CA SER A 84 -4.22 16.01 8.81
C SER A 84 -3.78 14.56 8.65
N TYR A 85 -3.40 13.91 9.75
CA TYR A 85 -3.10 12.47 9.76
C TYR A 85 -4.37 11.63 9.49
N ALA A 86 -5.49 11.96 10.13
CA ALA A 86 -6.75 11.24 9.92
C ALA A 86 -7.25 11.34 8.46
N ARG A 87 -7.17 12.53 7.85
CA ARG A 87 -7.52 12.72 6.44
C ARG A 87 -6.65 11.91 5.49
N VAL A 88 -5.33 11.86 5.75
CA VAL A 88 -4.39 11.08 4.95
C VAL A 88 -4.66 9.58 5.10
N THR A 89 -4.84 9.08 6.32
CA THR A 89 -5.14 7.66 6.55
C THR A 89 -6.45 7.25 5.90
N ALA A 90 -7.53 8.04 6.04
CA ALA A 90 -8.81 7.75 5.39
C ALA A 90 -8.73 7.76 3.85
N SER A 91 -7.93 8.67 3.30
CA SER A 91 -7.65 8.74 1.86
C SER A 91 -6.90 7.49 1.37
N ILE A 92 -5.89 7.04 2.12
CA ILE A 92 -5.16 5.79 1.86
C ILE A 92 -6.11 4.59 1.96
N ASP A 93 -6.94 4.49 2.99
CA ASP A 93 -7.87 3.37 3.18
C ASP A 93 -8.83 3.22 2.00
N ARG A 94 -9.35 4.33 1.45
CA ARG A 94 -10.21 4.29 0.25
C ARG A 94 -9.49 3.71 -0.96
N VAL A 95 -8.20 4.02 -1.13
CA VAL A 95 -7.37 3.48 -2.21
C VAL A 95 -7.04 2.00 -1.95
N LEU A 96 -6.76 1.62 -0.70
CA LEU A 96 -6.43 0.23 -0.35
C LEU A 96 -7.64 -0.70 -0.43
N LYS A 97 -8.84 -0.20 -0.15
CA LYS A 97 -10.03 -1.05 0.00
C LYS A 97 -10.30 -1.97 -1.20
N PRO A 98 -10.45 -1.48 -2.44
CA PRO A 98 -10.76 -2.34 -3.59
C PRO A 98 -9.57 -3.20 -4.05
N HIS A 99 -8.35 -2.84 -3.66
CA HIS A 99 -7.13 -3.48 -4.17
C HIS A 99 -6.48 -4.45 -3.18
N VAL A 100 -6.78 -4.34 -1.88
CA VAL A 100 -6.16 -5.11 -0.80
C VAL A 100 -7.22 -5.64 0.17
N LEU A 101 -8.01 -4.76 0.78
CA LEU A 101 -8.90 -5.15 1.90
C LEU A 101 -10.06 -6.04 1.42
N ASP A 102 -10.64 -5.74 0.27
CA ASP A 102 -11.75 -6.50 -0.31
C ASP A 102 -11.30 -7.88 -0.85
N LYS A 103 -9.98 -8.10 -0.99
CA LYS A 103 -9.39 -9.40 -1.34
C LYS A 103 -9.13 -10.30 -0.11
N GLY A 104 -9.55 -9.89 1.09
CA GLY A 104 -9.37 -10.66 2.33
C GLY A 104 -7.92 -10.71 2.84
N VAL A 105 -7.08 -9.79 2.38
CA VAL A 105 -5.66 -9.69 2.72
C VAL A 105 -5.50 -8.99 4.08
N LEU A 106 -4.62 -9.50 4.93
CA LEU A 106 -4.29 -8.86 6.21
C LEU A 106 -3.22 -7.78 6.01
N THR A 107 -3.35 -6.69 6.75
CA THR A 107 -2.41 -5.55 6.75
C THR A 107 -1.99 -5.26 8.19
N ASN A 108 -0.99 -4.39 8.42
CA ASN A 108 -0.47 -4.18 9.79
C ASN A 108 -1.46 -3.58 10.80
N GLY A 109 -2.67 -3.22 10.37
CA GLY A 109 -3.74 -2.72 11.23
C GLY A 109 -4.87 -3.70 11.53
N ASN A 110 -4.90 -4.89 10.89
CA ASN A 110 -5.91 -5.94 11.09
C ASN A 110 -5.37 -7.31 10.70
#